data_AF-A0A2C2URW9-F1
#
_entry.id   AF-A0A2C2URW9-F1
#
_cell.length_a   1.000
_cell.length_b   1.000
_cell.length_c   1.000
_cell.angle_alpha   90.00
_cell.angle_beta   90.00
_cell.angle_gamma   90.00
#
_symmetry.space_group_name_H-M   'P 1'
#
loop_
_entity.id
_entity.type
_entity.pdbx_description
1 polymer ?
#
loop_
_entity_poly.entity_id
_entity_poly.type
_entity_poly.pdbx_seq_one_letter_code
_entity_poly.pdbx_strand_id
1 'polypeptide(L)'
;MDARQSLPEVASFDEIQECLKELRRQVDSSLGRRQFDPIRKRNLALFSLMNATGIRAGEVANLQLRDVLWEDQVLCIRAGKGRKDRRVPLATEVLE
;
A
#
# COMPACT_ATOMS: atom_id res chain seq x y z
N MET A 1 34.56 13.95 -8.61
CA MET A 1 34.78 13.12 -7.41
C MET A 1 33.52 13.28 -6.57
N ASP A 2 32.60 12.35 -6.43
CA ASP A 2 32.55 10.92 -6.70
C ASP A 2 31.07 10.61 -6.98
N ALA A 3 30.75 9.92 -8.08
CA ALA A 3 29.36 9.61 -8.41
C ALA A 3 29.26 8.28 -9.15
N ARG A 4 29.83 7.23 -8.58
CA ARG A 4 29.26 5.89 -8.74
C ARG A 4 27.92 5.88 -7.99
N GLN A 5 26.91 6.56 -8.53
CA GLN A 5 25.54 6.42 -8.03
C GLN A 5 25.10 5.00 -8.40
N SER A 6 25.19 4.09 -7.44
CA SER A 6 24.53 2.79 -7.53
C SER A 6 23.02 3.02 -7.63
N LEU A 7 22.34 2.16 -8.38
CA LEU A 7 20.90 2.18 -8.42
C LEU A 7 20.33 2.07 -7.00
N PRO A 8 19.16 2.67 -6.73
CA PRO A 8 18.47 2.46 -5.46
C PRO A 8 18.25 0.98 -5.23
N GLU A 9 18.39 0.55 -3.98
CA GLU A 9 17.99 -0.78 -3.58
C GLU A 9 16.47 -0.90 -3.71
N VAL A 10 16.02 -1.94 -4.42
CA VAL A 10 14.61 -2.21 -4.67
C VAL A 10 14.33 -3.67 -4.34
N ALA A 11 13.18 -3.93 -3.74
CA ALA A 11 12.71 -5.30 -3.55
C ALA A 11 12.43 -5.94 -4.92
N SER A 12 12.87 -7.18 -5.08
CA SER A 12 12.54 -8.00 -6.24
C SER A 12 11.05 -8.35 -6.26
N PHE A 13 10.57 -8.79 -7.41
CA PHE A 13 9.20 -9.25 -7.57
C PHE A 13 8.86 -10.37 -6.58
N ASP A 14 9.75 -11.35 -6.43
CA ASP A 14 9.54 -12.51 -5.57
C ASP A 14 9.48 -12.12 -4.08
N GLU A 15 10.33 -11.20 -3.63
CA GLU A 15 10.29 -10.69 -2.26
C GLU A 15 8.97 -9.98 -1.95
N ILE A 16 8.47 -9.18 -2.90
CA ILE A 16 7.17 -8.51 -2.76
C ILE A 16 6.04 -9.53 -2.70
N GLN A 17 6.06 -10.55 -3.58
CA GLN A 17 5.03 -11.58 -3.62
C GLN A 17 5.00 -12.42 -2.33
N GLU A 18 6.16 -12.85 -1.83
CA GLU A 18 6.24 -13.60 -0.58
C GLU A 18 5.79 -12.76 0.63
N CYS A 19 6.10 -11.45 0.65
CA CYS A 19 5.61 -10.54 1.67
C CYS A 19 4.07 -10.43 1.66
N LEU A 20 3.47 -10.20 0.48
CA LEU A 20 2.01 -10.14 0.33
C LEU A 20 1.33 -11.44 0.74
N LYS A 21 1.88 -12.58 0.34
CA LYS A 21 1.40 -13.91 0.68
C LYS A 21 1.43 -14.15 2.20
N GLU A 22 2.49 -13.74 2.87
CA GLU A 22 2.61 -13.84 4.32
C GLU A 22 1.62 -12.92 5.04
N LEU A 23 1.43 -11.68 4.59
CA LEU A 23 0.44 -10.77 5.15
C LEU A 23 -1.00 -11.33 5.00
N ARG A 24 -1.33 -11.91 3.85
CA ARG A 24 -2.61 -12.60 3.62
C ARG A 24 -2.76 -13.79 4.57
N ARG A 25 -1.74 -14.65 4.67
CA ARG A 25 -1.73 -15.78 5.61
C ARG A 25 -1.95 -15.32 7.05
N GLN A 26 -1.38 -14.20 7.48
CA GLN A 26 -1.61 -13.64 8.82
C GLN A 26 -3.07 -13.22 9.03
N VAL A 27 -3.71 -12.63 8.02
CA VAL A 27 -5.14 -12.29 8.07
C VAL A 27 -6.01 -13.56 8.15
N ASP A 28 -5.66 -14.59 7.38
CA ASP A 28 -6.43 -15.84 7.29
C ASP A 28 -6.21 -16.79 8.46
N SER A 29 -5.01 -16.78 9.06
CA SER A 29 -4.59 -17.60 10.21
C SER A 29 -5.24 -17.13 11.52
N SER A 30 -6.57 -17.18 11.53
CA SER A 30 -7.40 -17.03 12.72
C SER A 30 -7.51 -18.37 13.44
N LEU A 31 -6.43 -18.76 14.15
CA LEU A 31 -6.46 -19.86 15.10
C LEU A 31 -7.38 -19.47 16.28
N GLY A 32 -8.66 -19.87 16.20
CA GLY A 32 -9.62 -19.79 17.30
C GLY A 32 -10.64 -18.64 17.17
N ARG A 33 -11.91 -19.03 17.02
CA ARG A 33 -13.14 -18.22 17.13
C ARG A 33 -13.06 -16.78 16.59
N ARG A 34 -13.30 -16.60 15.29
CA ARG A 34 -13.81 -15.34 14.67
C ARG A 34 -13.25 -14.03 15.25
N GLN A 35 -11.96 -13.99 15.59
CA GLN A 35 -11.39 -12.76 16.13
C GLN A 35 -10.92 -11.93 14.95
N PHE A 36 -11.78 -11.03 14.51
CA PHE A 36 -11.44 -9.97 13.58
C PHE A 36 -10.21 -9.22 14.14
N ASP A 37 -9.08 -9.33 13.44
CA ASP A 37 -7.85 -8.59 13.75
C ASP A 37 -7.76 -7.37 12.81
N PRO A 38 -8.19 -6.18 13.26
CA PRO A 38 -8.15 -4.98 12.44
C PRO A 38 -6.71 -4.56 12.08
N ILE A 39 -5.71 -4.92 12.90
CA ILE A 39 -4.32 -4.52 12.67
C ILE A 39 -3.75 -5.28 11.48
N ARG A 40 -3.98 -6.60 11.41
CA ARG A 40 -3.52 -7.42 10.27
C ARG A 40 -4.18 -6.99 8.96
N LYS A 41 -5.50 -6.76 8.97
CA LYS A 41 -6.23 -6.28 7.78
C LYS A 41 -5.74 -4.90 7.34
N ARG A 42 -5.53 -3.99 8.30
CA ARG A 42 -4.96 -2.67 8.01
C ARG A 42 -3.57 -2.80 7.39
N ASN A 43 -2.68 -3.60 7.97
CA ASN A 43 -1.32 -3.74 7.45
C ASN A 43 -1.29 -4.30 6.02
N LEU A 44 -2.13 -5.30 5.73
CA LEU A 44 -2.31 -5.81 4.36
C LEU A 44 -2.78 -4.70 3.42
N ALA A 45 -3.82 -3.95 3.80
CA ALA A 45 -4.34 -2.85 2.97
C ALA A 45 -3.29 -1.75 2.70
N LEU A 46 -2.54 -1.32 3.73
CA LEU A 46 -1.50 -0.30 3.58
C LEU A 46 -0.37 -0.79 2.65
N PHE A 47 0.07 -2.04 2.80
CA PHE A 47 1.12 -2.61 1.97
C PHE A 47 0.67 -2.80 0.52
N SER A 48 -0.53 -3.35 0.29
CA SER A 48 -1.11 -3.51 -1.04
C SER A 48 -1.28 -2.17 -1.76
N LEU A 49 -1.74 -1.12 -1.07
CA LEU A 49 -1.84 0.22 -1.62
C LEU A 49 -0.47 0.76 -2.06
N MET A 50 0.56 0.64 -1.22
CA MET A 50 1.92 1.07 -1.56
C MET A 50 2.44 0.33 -2.79
N ASN A 51 2.27 -1.00 -2.84
CA ASN A 51 2.73 -1.83 -3.93
C ASN A 51 2.04 -1.49 -5.26
N ALA A 52 0.71 -1.35 -5.26
CA ALA A 52 -0.06 -1.13 -6.48
C ALA A 52 0.05 0.30 -7.02
N THR A 53 0.20 1.29 -6.14
CA THR A 53 0.08 2.71 -6.52
C THR A 53 1.40 3.49 -6.44
N GLY A 54 2.45 2.91 -5.84
CA GLY A 54 3.77 3.54 -5.70
C GLY A 54 3.76 4.80 -4.82
N ILE A 55 2.71 5.01 -4.02
CA ILE A 55 2.61 6.14 -3.10
C ILE A 55 3.56 5.96 -1.90
N ARG A 56 3.97 7.07 -1.29
CA ARG A 56 4.96 7.06 -0.21
C ARG A 56 4.33 6.59 1.10
N ALA A 57 5.13 5.98 1.98
CA ALA A 57 4.69 5.56 3.31
C ALA A 57 4.00 6.70 4.11
N GLY A 58 4.54 7.92 4.04
CA GLY A 58 3.94 9.09 4.68
C GLY A 58 2.61 9.52 4.04
N GLU A 59 2.42 9.32 2.75
CA GLU A 59 1.14 9.61 2.07
C GLU A 59 0.09 8.58 2.52
N VAL A 60 0.46 7.30 2.53
CA VAL A 60 -0.40 6.17 2.95
C VAL A 60 -0.85 6.32 4.39
N ALA A 61 0.08 6.64 5.30
CA ALA A 61 -0.21 6.80 6.72
C ALA A 61 -1.16 7.98 7.04
N ASN A 62 -1.28 8.94 6.12
CA ASN A 62 -2.14 10.13 6.27
C ASN A 62 -3.42 10.09 5.43
N LEU A 63 -3.66 9.00 4.69
CA LEU A 63 -4.88 8.83 3.89
C LEU A 63 -6.13 8.90 4.75
N GLN A 64 -7.16 9.53 4.22
CA GLN A 64 -8.49 9.56 4.83
C GLN A 64 -9.50 8.89 3.92
N LEU A 65 -10.61 8.39 4.49
CA LEU A 65 -11.65 7.72 3.72
C LEU A 65 -12.22 8.60 2.59
N ARG A 66 -12.26 9.92 2.79
CA ARG A 66 -12.69 10.91 1.79
C ARG A 66 -11.73 11.08 0.62
N ASP A 67 -10.53 10.50 0.69
CA ASP A 67 -9.53 10.55 -0.37
C ASP A 67 -9.70 9.38 -1.35
N VAL A 68 -10.55 8.40 -1.02
CA VAL A 68 -10.87 7.28 -1.89
C VAL A 68 -12.15 7.59 -2.66
N LEU A 69 -12.02 7.78 -3.97
CA LEU A 69 -13.14 7.92 -4.89
C LEU A 69 -13.49 6.52 -5.43
N TRP A 70 -14.40 5.84 -4.74
CA TRP A 70 -14.71 4.44 -5.00
C TRP A 70 -15.32 4.20 -6.39
N GLU A 71 -16.21 5.08 -6.84
CA GLU A 71 -16.87 4.99 -8.16
C GLU A 71 -15.87 5.15 -9.30
N ASP A 72 -14.91 6.06 -9.14
CA ASP A 72 -13.88 6.36 -10.13
C ASP A 72 -12.66 5.43 -10.01
N GLN A 73 -12.60 4.59 -8.97
CA GLN A 73 -11.41 3.83 -8.59
C GLN A 73 -10.15 4.70 -8.53
N VAL A 74 -10.23 5.84 -7.87
CA VAL A 74 -9.13 6.82 -7.77
C VAL A 74 -8.81 7.15 -6.32
N LEU A 75 -7.51 7.18 -6.01
CA LEU A 75 -6.97 7.70 -4.78
C LEU A 75 -6.49 9.14 -4.96
N CYS A 76 -7.01 10.07 -4.14
CA CYS A 76 -6.59 11.47 -4.12
C CYS A 76 -5.48 11.68 -3.09
N ILE A 77 -4.23 11.77 -3.55
CA ILE A 77 -3.12 12.12 -2.66
C ILE A 77 -3.06 13.63 -2.48
N ARG A 78 -3.31 14.09 -1.26
CA ARG A 78 -3.27 15.51 -0.91
C ARG A 78 -1.91 15.92 -0.37
N ALA A 79 -1.50 17.15 -0.66
CA ALA A 79 -0.28 17.76 -0.12
C ALA A 79 0.97 16.87 -0.26
N GLY A 80 1.12 16.19 -1.40
CA GLY A 80 2.29 15.38 -1.71
C GLY A 80 3.57 16.23 -1.80
N LYS A 81 4.69 15.62 -2.21
CA LYS A 81 5.98 16.33 -2.37
C LYS A 81 5.78 17.63 -3.19
N GLY A 82 6.19 18.76 -2.61
CA GLY A 82 6.00 20.08 -3.22
C GLY A 82 4.61 20.70 -3.00
N ARG A 83 3.81 20.15 -2.06
CA ARG A 83 2.44 20.60 -1.73
C ARG A 83 1.48 20.53 -2.92
N LYS A 84 1.63 19.50 -3.76
CA LYS A 84 0.78 19.26 -4.92
C LYS A 84 -0.12 18.06 -4.68
N ASP A 85 -1.36 18.20 -5.14
CA ASP A 85 -2.32 17.11 -5.16
C ASP A 85 -2.16 16.30 -6.44
N ARG A 86 -2.42 15.00 -6.37
CA ARG A 86 -2.48 14.13 -7.55
C ARG A 86 -3.53 13.04 -7.37
N ARG A 87 -4.03 12.54 -8.50
CA ARG A 87 -4.91 11.38 -8.57
C ARG A 87 -4.08 10.17 -8.99
N VAL A 88 -4.25 9.06 -8.29
CA VAL A 88 -3.59 7.80 -8.59
C VAL A 88 -4.67 6.74 -8.80
N PRO A 89 -4.68 6.00 -9.92
CA PRO A 89 -5.62 4.90 -10.11
C PRO A 89 -5.45 3.84 -9.02
N LEU A 90 -6.57 3.32 -8.53
CA LEU A 90 -6.63 2.15 -7.65
C LEU A 90 -6.86 0.94 -8.53
N ALA A 91 -5.88 0.03 -8.55
CA ALA A 91 -6.02 -1.25 -9.23
C ALA A 91 -7.06 -2.10 -8.49
N THR A 92 -7.91 -2.83 -9.24
CA THR A 92 -9.01 -3.62 -8.68
C THR A 92 -8.51 -4.67 -7.68
N GLU A 93 -7.28 -5.18 -7.88
CA GLU A 93 -6.63 -6.18 -7.03
C GLU A 93 -6.36 -5.69 -5.60
N VAL A 94 -6.42 -4.37 -5.35
CA VAL A 94 -6.29 -3.78 -4.02
C VAL A 94 -7.65 -3.69 -3.29
N LEU A 95 -8.74 -3.70 -4.05
CA LEU A 95 -10.11 -3.56 -3.53
C LEU A 95 -10.73 -4.91 -3.12
N GLU A 96 -10.12 -6.02 -3.53
CA GLU A 96 -10.49 -7.41 -3.20
C GLU A 96 -9.81 -7.93 -1.93
#